data_AF-B0XVY1-F1
#
_entry.id   AF-B0XVY1-F1
#
_cell.length_a   1.000
_cell.length_b   1.000
_cell.length_c   1.000
_cell.angle_alpha   90.00
_cell.angle_beta   90.00
_cell.angle_gamma   90.00
#
_symmetry.space_group_name_H-M   'P 1'
#
loop_
_entity.id
_entity.type
_entity.pdbx_description
1 polymer ?
#
loop_
_entity_poly.entity_id
_entity_poly.type
_entity_poly.pdbx_seq_one_letter_code
_entity_poly.pdbx_strand_id
1 'polypeptide(L)'
;MASAPENRELQATTPAAEQDNDPTQSDKKPCRSPVHPIPQLQGPFEESIFEATQEKDTQWIVNLDAQSRRKELLENAEYERLCGRKWRQRAGERQVKFYITRSRALSLTTINKLIGHRYHPLWKLISQISFGVHLLAKGLAKSKLEVLKILQRHVDELDGFIERNTEDYFIIQVDVRTRIQYLSLPLQNLDVFDEMLQDRNFRLTMIDYNEQIEHAVERFTMAVKDSLKDIQKGREAIGALWRYIGHSAKENRPLPSDLVALYNAMLANTEGWNMALSKLSRKGMALESALAQLGLAINEMQRRIGVASRKDVVGIPQCIFLINLSRGGILIFKLGVTASES
;
A
#
# COMPACT_ATOMS: atom_id res chain seq x y z
N MET A 1 94.10 1.12 21.79
CA MET A 1 92.64 0.92 21.75
C MET A 1 92.01 2.10 22.50
N ALA A 2 92.10 3.32 21.95
CA ALA A 2 91.13 4.02 21.08
C ALA A 2 89.82 4.32 21.85
N SER A 3 89.73 5.48 22.53
CA SER A 3 89.21 6.80 22.05
C SER A 3 87.70 6.78 21.83
N ALA A 4 86.85 7.75 22.20
CA ALA A 4 86.83 9.00 22.96
C ALA A 4 85.31 9.36 23.13
N PRO A 5 84.91 10.34 23.96
CA PRO A 5 83.50 10.66 24.27
C PRO A 5 82.94 11.87 23.49
N GLU A 6 81.76 12.38 23.90
CA GLU A 6 81.21 13.77 23.71
C GLU A 6 80.03 13.90 22.69
N ASN A 7 78.76 14.05 23.13
CA ASN A 7 77.95 15.21 23.56
C ASN A 7 77.26 16.06 22.46
N ARG A 8 75.99 16.38 22.79
CA ARG A 8 75.26 17.67 22.66
C ARG A 8 74.38 18.00 21.44
N GLU A 9 73.14 18.29 21.82
CA GLU A 9 72.06 19.05 21.19
C GLU A 9 72.47 20.47 20.71
N LEU A 10 71.86 20.98 19.63
CA LEU A 10 70.89 22.10 19.63
C LEU A 10 70.68 22.72 18.22
N GLN A 11 69.41 22.68 17.79
CA GLN A 11 68.58 23.72 17.17
C GLN A 11 69.11 24.72 16.10
N ALA A 12 68.38 24.66 14.96
CA ALA A 12 67.66 25.75 14.27
C ALA A 12 68.41 26.79 13.43
N THR A 13 68.20 26.72 12.10
CA THR A 13 67.95 27.87 11.20
C THR A 13 67.19 27.44 9.94
N THR A 14 65.96 27.94 9.77
CA THR A 14 65.21 28.11 8.49
C THR A 14 65.36 29.60 8.08
N PRO A 15 65.03 30.12 6.87
CA PRO A 15 64.29 29.61 5.68
C PRO A 15 65.10 29.81 4.35
N ALA A 16 64.67 29.56 3.11
CA ALA A 16 63.38 29.61 2.42
C ALA A 16 63.48 28.87 1.07
N ALA A 17 62.39 28.28 0.59
CA ALA A 17 61.93 28.32 -0.81
C ALA A 17 60.64 27.51 -0.93
N GLU A 18 59.58 28.19 -1.34
CA GLU A 18 58.24 27.69 -1.58
C GLU A 18 58.21 26.64 -2.69
N GLN A 19 57.60 25.47 -2.42
CA GLN A 19 56.85 24.74 -3.44
C GLN A 19 55.56 24.22 -2.80
N ASP A 20 54.50 24.94 -3.15
CA ASP A 20 53.09 24.60 -3.06
C ASP A 20 52.83 23.20 -3.63
N ASN A 21 52.28 22.29 -2.81
CA ASN A 21 51.59 21.10 -3.28
C ASN A 21 50.66 20.55 -2.18
N ASP A 22 49.39 20.89 -2.36
CA ASP A 22 48.15 20.38 -1.78
C ASP A 22 48.17 18.87 -1.40
N PRO A 23 47.85 18.47 -0.16
CA PRO A 23 47.70 17.08 0.22
C PRO A 23 46.37 16.52 -0.29
N THR A 24 46.45 16.01 -1.51
CA THR A 24 45.73 14.85 -2.08
C THR A 24 44.47 14.39 -1.33
N GLN A 25 43.34 14.69 -1.97
CA GLN A 25 42.05 14.00 -1.86
C GLN A 25 42.18 12.55 -1.38
N SER A 26 41.60 12.26 -0.21
CA SER A 26 41.26 10.91 0.19
C SER A 26 40.40 10.25 -0.89
N ASP A 27 40.91 9.19 -1.50
CA ASP A 27 40.19 8.25 -2.37
C ASP A 27 38.99 7.64 -1.62
N LYS A 28 37.87 8.37 -1.56
CA LYS A 28 36.56 7.77 -1.32
C LYS A 28 36.15 7.09 -2.62
N LYS A 29 36.54 5.82 -2.80
CA LYS A 29 35.90 4.95 -3.80
C LYS A 29 34.38 5.13 -3.64
N PRO A 30 33.66 5.66 -4.65
CA PRO A 30 32.21 5.69 -4.56
C PRO A 30 31.76 4.23 -4.48
N CYS A 31 31.12 3.87 -3.36
CA CYS A 31 30.58 2.54 -3.12
C CYS A 31 29.53 2.27 -4.21
N ARG A 32 29.95 1.67 -5.31
CA ARG A 32 29.08 1.38 -6.45
C ARG A 32 28.36 0.08 -6.09
N SER A 33 27.05 0.14 -5.89
CA SER A 33 26.22 -1.04 -5.63
C SER A 33 26.50 -2.12 -6.67
N PRO A 34 26.44 -3.42 -6.29
CA PRO A 34 26.62 -4.50 -7.25
C PRO A 34 25.64 -4.39 -8.43
N VAL A 35 26.10 -4.80 -9.61
CA VAL A 35 25.24 -4.88 -10.80
C VAL A 35 24.35 -6.12 -10.69
N HIS A 36 23.05 -5.90 -10.76
CA HIS A 36 22.01 -6.91 -10.70
C HIS A 36 21.91 -7.65 -12.05
N PRO A 37 21.78 -9.00 -12.07
CA PRO A 37 21.76 -9.78 -13.32
C PRO A 37 20.54 -9.53 -14.21
N ILE A 38 19.48 -8.96 -13.64
CA ILE A 38 18.26 -8.54 -14.35
C ILE A 38 18.22 -7.00 -14.35
N PRO A 39 18.42 -6.31 -15.50
CA PRO A 39 18.54 -4.85 -15.53
C PRO A 39 17.36 -4.10 -14.92
N GLN A 40 16.13 -4.56 -15.16
CA GLN A 40 14.91 -3.95 -14.62
C GLN A 40 14.78 -4.04 -13.10
N LEU A 41 15.59 -4.89 -12.43
CA LEU A 41 15.61 -5.04 -10.98
C LEU A 41 16.76 -4.28 -10.30
N GLN A 42 17.64 -3.60 -11.06
CA GLN A 42 18.75 -2.82 -10.51
C GLN A 42 18.25 -1.74 -9.54
N GLY A 43 17.28 -0.92 -9.97
CA GLY A 43 16.74 0.15 -9.15
C GLY A 43 16.13 -0.33 -7.84
N PRO A 44 15.18 -1.29 -7.85
CA PRO A 44 14.63 -1.87 -6.62
C PRO A 44 15.70 -2.47 -5.70
N PHE A 45 16.72 -3.11 -6.27
CA PHE A 45 17.84 -3.67 -5.51
C PHE A 45 18.66 -2.59 -4.81
N GLU A 46 19.06 -1.53 -5.52
CA GLU A 46 19.79 -0.40 -4.95
C GLU A 46 19.00 0.30 -3.84
N GLU A 47 17.69 0.51 -4.05
CA GLU A 47 16.80 1.07 -3.03
C GLU A 47 16.75 0.18 -1.78
N SER A 48 16.68 -1.14 -1.95
CA SER A 48 16.67 -2.08 -0.83
C SER A 48 17.97 -2.07 -0.02
N ILE A 49 19.14 -1.92 -0.68
CA ILE A 49 20.43 -1.79 0.00
C ILE A 49 20.47 -0.48 0.78
N PHE A 50 20.04 0.62 0.15
CA PHE A 50 20.02 1.94 0.76
C PHE A 50 19.13 1.98 2.00
N GLU A 51 17.95 1.36 1.96
CA GLU A 51 17.05 1.23 3.11
C GLU A 51 17.68 0.43 4.25
N ALA A 52 18.33 -0.69 3.93
CA ALA A 52 19.02 -1.50 4.92
C ALA A 52 20.16 -0.75 5.61
N THR A 53 20.85 0.16 4.92
CA THR A 53 21.94 0.97 5.50
C THR A 53 21.47 2.13 6.40
N GLN A 54 20.19 2.51 6.34
CA GLN A 54 19.70 3.69 7.05
C GLN A 54 19.15 3.43 8.45
N GLU A 55 19.18 2.19 8.95
CA GLU A 55 18.77 1.78 10.32
C GLU A 55 17.54 2.55 10.86
N LYS A 56 16.55 2.82 10.01
CA LYS A 56 15.28 3.37 10.49
C LYS A 56 14.41 2.21 10.86
N ASP A 57 14.31 2.04 12.17
CA ASP A 57 13.39 1.18 12.90
C ASP A 57 11.97 1.32 12.32
N THR A 58 11.70 0.51 11.31
CA THR A 58 10.39 0.33 10.69
C THR A 58 9.86 -1.02 11.12
N GLN A 59 10.10 -1.38 12.39
CA GLN A 59 9.52 -2.55 13.03
C GLN A 59 8.06 -2.28 13.39
N TRP A 60 7.24 -1.89 12.41
CA TRP A 60 5.78 -2.06 12.51
C TRP A 60 5.41 -3.40 11.91
N ILE A 61 5.96 -4.48 12.48
CA ILE A 61 5.43 -5.83 12.29
C ILE A 61 4.55 -6.07 13.50
N VAL A 62 3.34 -5.53 13.48
CA VAL A 62 2.31 -6.07 14.36
C VAL A 62 1.79 -7.31 13.64
N ASN A 63 2.14 -8.49 14.14
CA ASN A 63 1.51 -9.76 13.72
C ASN A 63 0.06 -9.73 14.22
N LEU A 64 -0.75 -8.89 13.59
CA LEU A 64 -2.18 -8.83 13.81
C LEU A 64 -2.81 -10.01 13.09
N ASP A 65 -3.69 -10.70 13.79
CA ASP A 65 -4.61 -11.64 13.15
C ASP A 65 -5.56 -10.90 12.19
N ALA A 66 -6.22 -11.65 11.32
CA ALA A 66 -7.08 -11.08 10.29
C ALA A 66 -8.28 -10.29 10.84
N GLN A 67 -8.83 -10.65 12.00
CA GLN A 67 -9.93 -9.91 12.63
C GLN A 67 -9.44 -8.56 13.16
N SER A 68 -8.26 -8.54 13.77
CA SER A 68 -7.64 -7.29 14.23
C SER A 68 -7.36 -6.33 13.06
N ARG A 69 -6.84 -6.84 11.92
CA ARG A 69 -6.63 -6.02 10.71
C ARG A 69 -7.94 -5.48 10.12
N ARG A 70 -9.00 -6.30 10.14
CA ARG A 70 -10.34 -5.88 9.73
C ARG A 70 -10.89 -4.79 10.67
N LYS A 71 -10.71 -4.95 11.98
CA LYS A 71 -11.12 -3.96 12.99
C LYS A 71 -10.43 -2.61 12.73
N GLU A 72 -9.11 -2.60 12.58
CA GLU A 72 -8.35 -1.38 12.26
C GLU A 72 -8.82 -0.73 10.94
N LEU A 73 -9.10 -1.54 9.91
CA LEU A 73 -9.59 -1.04 8.63
C LEU A 73 -10.91 -0.26 8.77
N LEU A 74 -11.79 -0.70 9.67
CA LEU A 74 -13.10 -0.10 9.91
C LEU A 74 -13.07 1.02 10.95
N GLU A 75 -12.25 0.91 11.99
CA GLU A 75 -12.28 1.83 13.14
C GLU A 75 -11.34 3.03 13.00
N ASN A 76 -10.21 2.89 12.27
CA ASN A 76 -9.29 4.00 12.12
C ASN A 76 -9.96 5.17 11.39
N ALA A 77 -9.75 6.41 11.85
CA ALA A 77 -10.36 7.59 11.25
C ALA A 77 -9.96 7.77 9.78
N GLU A 78 -8.72 7.44 9.42
CA GLU A 78 -8.20 7.51 8.07
C GLU A 78 -7.84 6.11 7.55
N TYR A 79 -8.05 5.90 6.25
CA TYR A 79 -7.57 4.70 5.57
C TYR A 79 -6.06 4.81 5.34
N GLU A 80 -5.29 3.89 5.92
CA GLU A 80 -3.86 3.76 5.66
C GLU A 80 -3.57 2.72 4.58
N ARG A 81 -2.86 3.15 3.51
CA ARG A 81 -2.44 2.26 2.42
C ARG A 81 -1.19 1.46 2.81
N LEU A 82 -1.39 0.16 3.05
CA LEU A 82 -0.34 -0.80 3.39
C LEU A 82 -0.32 -1.97 2.40
N CYS A 83 0.81 -2.18 1.72
CA CYS A 83 1.01 -3.33 0.87
C CYS A 83 1.12 -4.60 1.72
N GLY A 84 0.14 -5.50 1.55
CA GLY A 84 -0.03 -6.71 2.35
C GLY A 84 0.00 -6.46 3.85
N ARG A 85 -0.47 -5.29 4.30
CA ARG A 85 -0.53 -4.86 5.71
C ARG A 85 0.81 -4.79 6.45
N LYS A 86 1.93 -4.95 5.73
CA LYS A 86 3.29 -4.91 6.29
C LYS A 86 4.07 -3.71 5.77
N TRP A 87 4.00 -3.42 4.47
CA TRP A 87 4.84 -2.39 3.86
C TRP A 87 4.03 -1.12 3.60
N ARG A 88 4.42 -0.01 4.25
CA ARG A 88 3.84 1.31 3.96
C ARG A 88 4.23 1.72 2.54
N GLN A 89 3.23 1.94 1.70
CA GLN A 89 3.44 2.45 0.35
C GLN A 89 2.87 3.87 0.27
N ARG A 90 3.74 4.87 0.10
CA ARG A 90 3.36 6.30 0.23
C ARG A 90 2.86 6.90 -1.09
N ALA A 91 2.14 8.02 -0.98
CA ALA A 91 1.68 8.80 -2.12
C ALA A 91 2.87 9.25 -2.99
N GLY A 92 2.96 8.70 -4.22
CA GLY A 92 4.09 8.90 -5.13
C GLY A 92 4.57 7.60 -5.80
N GLU A 93 4.27 6.44 -5.22
CA GLU A 93 4.64 5.10 -5.72
C GLU A 93 3.81 4.64 -6.94
N ARG A 94 3.62 5.52 -7.92
CA ARG A 94 3.40 5.06 -9.30
C ARG A 94 4.80 4.70 -9.81
N GLN A 95 4.95 3.58 -10.52
CA GLN A 95 6.07 3.43 -11.43
C GLN A 95 6.06 4.65 -12.34
N VAL A 96 6.84 5.68 -12.00
CA VAL A 96 7.04 6.83 -12.86
C VAL A 96 7.82 6.25 -14.03
N LYS A 97 7.19 6.19 -15.20
CA LYS A 97 7.95 6.19 -16.46
C LYS A 97 8.80 7.45 -16.41
N PHE A 98 10.06 7.32 -16.02
CA PHE A 98 10.99 8.44 -15.93
C PHE A 98 11.21 8.98 -17.35
N TYR A 99 10.55 10.09 -17.67
CA TYR A 99 11.14 11.08 -18.56
C TYR A 99 11.94 12.02 -17.66
N ILE A 100 13.27 11.94 -17.74
CA ILE A 100 14.14 12.83 -16.99
C ILE A 100 14.04 14.21 -17.66
N THR A 101 13.27 15.12 -17.05
CA THR A 101 13.45 16.56 -17.31
C THR A 101 14.19 17.14 -16.11
N ARG A 102 15.45 17.45 -16.33
CA ARG A 102 16.38 18.08 -15.39
C ARG A 102 15.83 19.47 -15.03
N SER A 103 15.50 19.73 -13.76
CA SER A 103 15.73 21.02 -13.06
C SER A 103 14.93 21.17 -11.76
N ARG A 104 15.62 21.00 -10.62
CA ARG A 104 15.64 21.85 -9.40
C ARG A 104 16.28 21.03 -8.28
N ALA A 105 17.28 21.61 -7.62
CA ALA A 105 17.96 20.98 -6.49
C ALA A 105 16.97 20.87 -5.32
N LEU A 106 16.44 19.67 -5.10
CA LEU A 106 15.68 19.35 -3.89
C LEU A 106 16.66 19.18 -2.71
N SER A 107 16.22 19.54 -1.50
CA SER A 107 16.98 19.28 -0.27
C SER A 107 17.35 17.78 -0.16
N LEU A 108 18.57 17.48 0.32
CA LEU A 108 19.07 16.11 0.53
C LEU A 108 18.11 15.25 1.36
N THR A 109 17.41 15.83 2.34
CA THR A 109 16.39 15.14 3.16
C THR A 109 15.16 14.76 2.34
N THR A 110 14.72 15.64 1.44
CA THR A 110 13.61 15.38 0.51
C THR A 110 14.00 14.36 -0.55
N ILE A 111 15.24 14.41 -1.04
CA ILE A 111 15.80 13.42 -1.96
C ILE A 111 15.88 12.04 -1.31
N ASN A 112 16.40 11.93 -0.08
CA ASN A 112 16.47 10.65 0.64
C ASN A 112 15.07 10.08 0.95
N LYS A 113 14.10 10.94 1.26
CA LYS A 113 12.69 10.55 1.44
C LYS A 113 12.02 10.12 0.12
N LEU A 114 12.46 10.65 -1.02
CA LEU A 114 11.98 10.25 -2.34
C LEU A 114 12.68 9.00 -2.87
N ILE A 115 13.92 8.69 -2.44
CA ILE A 115 14.70 7.53 -2.91
C ILE A 115 14.24 6.22 -2.26
N GLY A 116 13.85 6.20 -0.98
CA GLY A 116 13.42 4.98 -0.26
C GLY A 116 11.96 4.56 -0.48
N HIS A 117 11.29 5.12 -1.50
CA HIS A 117 9.89 4.84 -1.81
C HIS A 117 9.62 4.92 -3.32
N ARG A 118 10.56 4.51 -4.18
CA ARG A 118 10.35 4.58 -5.64
C ARG A 118 9.87 3.26 -6.20
N TYR A 119 10.25 2.16 -5.56
CA TYR A 119 9.92 0.82 -6.03
C TYR A 119 8.96 0.12 -5.08
N HIS A 120 7.94 -0.49 -5.69
CA HIS A 120 6.96 -1.28 -4.97
C HIS A 120 7.65 -2.37 -4.13
N PRO A 121 7.20 -2.65 -2.88
CA PRO A 121 7.85 -3.59 -1.98
C PRO A 121 8.15 -4.97 -2.59
N LEU A 122 7.18 -5.55 -3.30
CA LEU A 122 7.37 -6.83 -4.00
C LEU A 122 8.46 -6.81 -5.08
N TRP A 123 8.72 -5.67 -5.74
CA TRP A 123 9.84 -5.56 -6.69
C TRP A 123 11.19 -5.54 -5.98
N LYS A 124 11.27 -4.93 -4.81
CA LYS A 124 12.47 -4.94 -3.95
C LYS A 124 12.73 -6.35 -3.40
N LEU A 125 11.68 -7.01 -2.92
CA LEU A 125 11.78 -8.39 -2.44
C LEU A 125 12.27 -9.34 -3.54
N ILE A 126 11.68 -9.25 -4.73
CA ILE A 126 12.07 -10.10 -5.86
C ILE A 126 13.46 -9.76 -6.38
N SER A 127 13.92 -8.52 -6.32
CA SER A 127 15.29 -8.18 -6.70
C SER A 127 16.31 -8.81 -5.74
N GLN A 128 16.04 -8.79 -4.43
CA GLN A 128 16.87 -9.46 -3.44
C GLN A 128 16.89 -10.99 -3.63
N ILE A 129 15.73 -11.61 -3.89
CA ILE A 129 15.64 -13.05 -4.20
C ILE A 129 16.43 -13.38 -5.46
N SER A 130 16.23 -12.63 -6.55
CA SER A 130 16.91 -12.84 -7.83
C SER A 130 18.42 -12.76 -7.67
N PHE A 131 18.89 -11.74 -6.93
CA PHE A 131 20.31 -11.55 -6.66
C PHE A 131 20.91 -12.66 -5.78
N GLY A 132 20.20 -13.10 -4.74
CA GLY A 132 20.64 -14.21 -3.90
C GLY A 132 20.79 -15.52 -4.68
N VAL A 133 19.83 -15.84 -5.55
CA VAL A 133 19.93 -16.99 -6.47
C VAL A 133 21.14 -16.85 -7.40
N HIS A 134 21.39 -15.64 -7.92
CA HIS A 134 22.55 -15.37 -8.76
C HIS A 134 23.89 -15.59 -8.03
N LEU A 135 24.02 -15.12 -6.79
CA LEU A 135 25.22 -15.32 -5.97
C LEU A 135 25.54 -16.80 -5.76
N LEU A 136 24.51 -17.61 -5.50
CA LEU A 136 24.65 -19.06 -5.35
C LEU A 136 25.04 -19.71 -6.67
N ALA A 137 24.38 -19.34 -7.77
CA ALA A 137 24.61 -19.92 -9.09
C ALA A 137 26.00 -19.64 -9.66
N LYS A 138 26.54 -18.45 -9.41
CA LYS A 138 27.88 -18.04 -9.89
C LYS A 138 29.00 -18.35 -8.90
N GLY A 139 28.68 -18.93 -7.74
CA GLY A 139 29.68 -19.18 -6.69
C GLY A 139 30.26 -17.90 -6.09
N LEU A 140 29.53 -16.78 -6.17
CA LEU A 140 29.96 -15.47 -5.67
C LEU A 140 29.56 -15.25 -4.20
N ALA A 141 28.78 -16.16 -3.62
CA ALA A 141 28.38 -16.11 -2.23
C ALA A 141 29.58 -16.34 -1.30
N LYS A 142 29.85 -15.39 -0.39
CA LYS A 142 30.84 -15.56 0.68
C LYS A 142 30.50 -16.74 1.61
N SER A 143 29.21 -16.94 1.87
CA SER A 143 28.68 -18.08 2.61
C SER A 143 27.39 -18.54 1.95
N LYS A 144 27.38 -19.77 1.42
CA LYS A 144 26.18 -20.38 0.83
C LYS A 144 25.05 -20.48 1.84
N LEU A 145 25.37 -20.88 3.08
CA LEU A 145 24.40 -21.04 4.15
C LEU A 145 23.69 -19.72 4.50
N GLU A 146 24.44 -18.62 4.60
CA GLU A 146 23.85 -17.31 4.91
C GLU A 146 22.96 -16.80 3.77
N VAL A 147 23.38 -16.99 2.51
CA VAL A 147 22.53 -16.62 1.37
C VAL A 147 21.24 -17.45 1.35
N LEU A 148 21.30 -18.76 1.63
CA LEU A 148 20.10 -19.60 1.73
C LEU A 148 19.16 -19.15 2.86
N LYS A 149 19.69 -18.80 4.05
CA LYS A 149 18.89 -18.27 5.16
C LYS A 149 18.18 -16.97 4.78
N ILE A 150 18.88 -16.04 4.10
CA ILE A 150 18.30 -14.77 3.65
C ILE A 150 17.23 -15.02 2.59
N LEU A 151 17.49 -15.90 1.63
CA LEU A 151 16.51 -16.29 0.62
C LEU A 151 15.25 -16.89 1.24
N GLN A 152 15.38 -17.75 2.26
CA GLN A 152 14.22 -18.33 2.95
C GLN A 152 13.37 -17.24 3.60
N ARG A 153 13.98 -16.28 4.31
CA ARG A 153 13.23 -15.15 4.89
C ARG A 153 12.45 -14.38 3.83
N HIS A 154 13.05 -14.15 2.66
CA HIS A 154 12.37 -13.45 1.57
C HIS A 154 11.23 -14.27 0.92
N VAL A 155 11.40 -15.59 0.84
CA VAL A 155 10.33 -16.54 0.45
C VAL A 155 9.16 -16.43 1.44
N ASP A 156 9.45 -16.52 2.74
CA ASP A 156 8.44 -16.42 3.81
C ASP A 156 7.71 -15.06 3.79
N GLU A 157 8.39 -13.98 3.41
CA GLU A 157 7.77 -12.66 3.28
C GLU A 157 6.73 -12.59 2.16
N LEU A 158 7.00 -13.24 1.02
CA LEU A 158 6.06 -13.32 -0.09
C LEU A 158 4.90 -14.27 0.23
N ASP A 159 5.18 -15.40 0.87
CA ASP A 159 4.14 -16.31 1.36
C ASP A 159 3.21 -15.61 2.35
N GLY A 160 3.77 -14.90 3.34
CA GLY A 160 2.97 -14.13 4.29
C GLY A 160 2.17 -13.00 3.65
N PHE A 161 2.64 -12.40 2.55
CA PHE A 161 1.84 -11.44 1.76
C PHE A 161 0.60 -12.12 1.16
N ILE A 162 0.77 -13.32 0.58
CA ILE A 162 -0.32 -14.09 -0.04
C ILE A 162 -1.32 -14.56 1.03
N GLU A 163 -0.82 -15.05 2.16
CA GLU A 163 -1.62 -15.53 3.29
C GLU A 163 -2.50 -14.41 3.86
N ARG A 164 -1.91 -13.26 4.24
CA ARG A 164 -2.67 -12.13 4.80
C ARG A 164 -3.77 -11.63 3.88
N ASN A 165 -3.49 -11.51 2.57
CA ASN A 165 -4.52 -11.12 1.61
C ASN A 165 -5.62 -12.19 1.44
N THR A 166 -5.27 -13.47 1.57
CA THR A 166 -6.26 -14.55 1.51
C THR A 166 -7.22 -14.49 2.70
N GLU A 167 -6.69 -14.25 3.89
CA GLU A 167 -7.48 -14.11 5.13
C GLU A 167 -8.34 -12.84 5.09
N ASP A 168 -7.75 -11.69 4.71
CA ASP A 168 -8.46 -10.41 4.62
C ASP A 168 -9.63 -10.52 3.63
N TYR A 169 -9.41 -11.13 2.46
CA TYR A 169 -10.47 -11.34 1.48
C TYR A 169 -11.57 -12.28 1.99
N PHE A 170 -11.21 -13.31 2.77
CA PHE A 170 -12.21 -14.20 3.35
C PHE A 170 -13.13 -13.47 4.33
N ILE A 171 -12.55 -12.67 5.22
CA ILE A 171 -13.33 -11.88 6.20
C ILE A 171 -14.24 -10.87 5.49
N ILE A 172 -13.69 -10.10 4.53
CA ILE A 172 -14.48 -9.14 3.74
C ILE A 172 -15.61 -9.85 3.00
N GLN A 173 -15.34 -11.03 2.43
CA GLN A 173 -16.36 -11.82 1.74
C GLN A 173 -17.51 -12.21 2.67
N VAL A 174 -17.20 -12.66 3.89
CA VAL A 174 -18.21 -13.03 4.90
C VAL A 174 -19.04 -11.81 5.29
N ASP A 175 -18.40 -10.67 5.56
CA ASP A 175 -19.11 -9.43 5.90
C ASP A 175 -20.06 -8.97 4.79
N VAL A 176 -19.55 -8.86 3.57
CA VAL A 176 -20.31 -8.36 2.42
C VAL A 176 -21.47 -9.28 2.11
N ARG A 177 -21.26 -10.60 2.09
CA ARG A 177 -22.32 -11.57 1.83
C ARG A 177 -23.41 -11.52 2.91
N THR A 178 -23.01 -11.44 4.17
CA THR A 178 -23.94 -11.38 5.31
C THR A 178 -24.82 -10.13 5.21
N ARG A 179 -24.21 -8.97 4.91
CA ARG A 179 -24.95 -7.71 4.75
C ARG A 179 -25.87 -7.71 3.53
N ILE A 180 -25.43 -8.28 2.40
CA ILE A 180 -26.31 -8.47 1.22
C ILE A 180 -27.52 -9.33 1.60
N GLN A 181 -27.31 -10.43 2.32
CA GLN A 181 -28.40 -11.30 2.77
C GLN A 181 -29.38 -10.55 3.68
N TYR A 182 -28.89 -9.82 4.67
CA TYR A 182 -29.76 -9.06 5.58
C TYR A 182 -30.54 -7.95 4.88
N LEU A 183 -29.92 -7.19 3.98
CA LEU A 183 -30.61 -6.13 3.23
C LEU A 183 -31.56 -6.69 2.17
N SER A 184 -31.31 -7.90 1.66
CA SER A 184 -32.20 -8.52 0.67
C SER A 184 -33.59 -8.84 1.24
N LEU A 185 -33.68 -9.14 2.55
CA LEU A 185 -34.94 -9.51 3.19
C LEU A 185 -36.00 -8.39 3.14
N PRO A 186 -35.74 -7.15 3.63
CA PRO A 186 -36.71 -6.06 3.50
C PRO A 186 -36.96 -5.68 2.04
N LEU A 187 -35.94 -5.74 1.18
CA LEU A 187 -36.06 -5.41 -0.25
C LEU A 187 -36.91 -6.41 -1.05
N GLN A 188 -37.09 -7.63 -0.55
CA GLN A 188 -38.00 -8.63 -1.12
C GLN A 188 -39.43 -8.53 -0.56
N ASN A 189 -39.63 -7.82 0.56
CA ASN A 189 -40.90 -7.73 1.28
C ASN A 189 -41.34 -6.28 1.42
N LEU A 190 -41.53 -5.62 0.28
CA LEU A 190 -41.67 -4.17 0.21
C LEU A 190 -42.88 -3.62 0.96
N ASP A 191 -44.02 -4.31 0.93
CA ASP A 191 -45.24 -3.84 1.60
C ASP A 191 -45.05 -3.78 3.12
N VAL A 192 -44.51 -4.86 3.70
CA VAL A 192 -44.19 -4.93 5.13
C VAL A 192 -43.11 -3.91 5.49
N PHE A 193 -42.07 -3.79 4.65
CA PHE A 193 -41.00 -2.83 4.90
C PHE A 193 -41.51 -1.38 4.86
N ASP A 194 -42.32 -1.02 3.87
CA ASP A 194 -42.89 0.33 3.72
C ASP A 194 -43.88 0.67 4.87
N GLU A 195 -44.58 -0.33 5.43
CA GLU A 195 -45.37 -0.20 6.65
C GLU A 195 -44.48 0.08 7.88
N MET A 196 -43.41 -0.70 8.08
CA MET A 196 -42.45 -0.46 9.16
C MET A 196 -41.80 0.94 9.06
N LEU A 197 -41.54 1.42 7.83
CA LEU A 197 -41.01 2.75 7.59
C LEU A 197 -41.94 3.89 8.00
N GLN A 198 -43.21 3.64 8.36
CA GLN A 198 -44.07 4.68 8.94
C GLN A 198 -43.59 5.09 10.35
N ASP A 199 -42.91 4.21 11.09
CA ASP A 199 -42.33 4.55 12.39
C ASP A 199 -41.03 5.38 12.22
N ARG A 200 -41.04 6.61 12.75
CA ARG A 200 -39.89 7.51 12.75
C ARG A 200 -38.67 6.90 13.45
N ASN A 201 -38.85 6.21 14.57
CA ASN A 201 -37.73 5.63 15.31
C ASN A 201 -37.08 4.51 14.50
N PHE A 202 -37.89 3.65 13.88
CA PHE A 202 -37.41 2.63 12.96
C PHE A 202 -36.59 3.23 11.81
N ARG A 203 -37.07 4.33 11.19
CA ARG A 203 -36.32 5.03 10.13
C ARG A 203 -34.96 5.56 10.62
N LEU A 204 -34.91 6.17 11.80
CA LEU A 204 -33.65 6.69 12.36
C LEU A 204 -32.63 5.56 12.59
N THR A 205 -33.06 4.45 13.20
CA THR A 205 -32.18 3.28 13.39
C THR A 205 -31.67 2.72 12.05
N MET A 206 -32.52 2.69 11.02
CA MET A 206 -32.11 2.24 9.69
C MET A 206 -31.12 3.19 9.01
N ILE A 207 -31.23 4.50 9.24
CA ILE A 207 -30.25 5.48 8.74
C ILE A 207 -28.88 5.21 9.39
N ASP A 208 -28.84 5.11 10.72
CA ASP A 208 -27.60 4.86 11.47
C ASP A 208 -26.94 3.54 11.05
N TYR A 209 -27.74 2.48 10.87
CA TYR A 209 -27.23 1.19 10.42
C TYR A 209 -26.69 1.24 8.99
N ASN A 210 -27.39 1.94 8.09
CA ASN A 210 -26.94 2.10 6.70
C ASN A 210 -25.64 2.89 6.62
N GLU A 211 -25.47 3.96 7.41
CA GLU A 211 -24.22 4.73 7.47
C GLU A 211 -23.03 3.85 7.85
N GLN A 212 -23.21 2.95 8.83
CA GLN A 212 -22.17 1.98 9.20
C GLN A 212 -21.85 0.98 8.09
N ILE A 213 -22.85 0.56 7.30
CA ILE A 213 -22.61 -0.30 6.14
C ILE A 213 -21.85 0.46 5.05
N GLU A 214 -22.24 1.71 4.75
CA GLU A 214 -21.59 2.53 3.72
C GLU A 214 -20.13 2.76 4.03
N HIS A 215 -19.82 3.13 5.27
CA HIS A 215 -18.44 3.26 5.74
C HIS A 215 -17.65 1.96 5.55
N ALA A 216 -18.22 0.81 5.90
CA ALA A 216 -17.58 -0.48 5.67
C ALA A 216 -17.36 -0.78 4.17
N VAL A 217 -18.35 -0.49 3.32
CA VAL A 217 -18.25 -0.66 1.86
C VAL A 217 -17.14 0.20 1.29
N GLU A 218 -17.04 1.46 1.71
CA GLU A 218 -15.96 2.36 1.29
C GLU A 218 -14.60 1.79 1.68
N ARG A 219 -14.41 1.45 2.96
CA ARG A 219 -13.15 0.91 3.49
C ARG A 219 -12.72 -0.38 2.82
N PHE A 220 -13.64 -1.33 2.64
CA PHE A 220 -13.36 -2.58 1.95
C PHE A 220 -13.04 -2.35 0.48
N THR A 221 -13.76 -1.45 -0.20
CA THR A 221 -13.48 -1.11 -1.61
C THR A 221 -12.07 -0.56 -1.79
N MET A 222 -11.64 0.36 -0.92
CA MET A 222 -10.28 0.90 -0.94
C MET A 222 -9.23 -0.20 -0.74
N ALA A 223 -9.42 -1.04 0.29
CA ALA A 223 -8.50 -2.13 0.61
C ALA A 223 -8.37 -3.17 -0.51
N VAL A 224 -9.48 -3.61 -1.09
CA VAL A 224 -9.50 -4.59 -2.20
C VAL A 224 -8.85 -3.99 -3.46
N LYS A 225 -9.16 -2.74 -3.80
CA LYS A 225 -8.55 -2.06 -4.96
C LYS A 225 -7.04 -1.93 -4.84
N ASP A 226 -6.54 -1.57 -3.66
CA ASP A 226 -5.11 -1.45 -3.44
C ASP A 226 -4.43 -2.83 -3.45
N SER A 227 -5.02 -3.83 -2.80
CA SER A 227 -4.53 -5.21 -2.86
C SER A 227 -4.43 -5.73 -4.30
N LEU A 228 -5.43 -5.48 -5.15
CA LEU A 228 -5.39 -5.87 -6.56
C LEU A 228 -4.22 -5.25 -7.33
N LYS A 229 -3.90 -3.97 -7.06
CA LYS A 229 -2.72 -3.31 -7.65
C LYS A 229 -1.42 -3.97 -7.18
N ASP A 230 -1.34 -4.29 -5.90
CA ASP A 230 -0.15 -4.90 -5.31
C ASP A 230 0.06 -6.33 -5.82
N ILE A 231 -1.02 -7.12 -5.91
CA ILE A 231 -1.04 -8.46 -6.53
C ILE A 231 -0.54 -8.38 -7.97
N GLN A 232 -0.99 -7.39 -8.74
CA GLN A 232 -0.53 -7.18 -10.11
C GLN A 232 0.98 -6.87 -10.16
N LYS A 233 1.48 -6.01 -9.27
CA LYS A 233 2.91 -5.72 -9.16
C LYS A 233 3.73 -6.95 -8.75
N GLY A 234 3.18 -7.77 -7.85
CA GLY A 234 3.76 -9.06 -7.45
C GLY A 234 3.93 -10.00 -8.63
N ARG A 235 2.87 -10.19 -9.44
CA ARG A 235 2.92 -11.05 -10.64
C ARG A 235 3.94 -10.58 -11.66
N GLU A 236 4.02 -9.27 -11.90
CA GLU A 236 5.03 -8.69 -12.81
C GLU A 236 6.46 -8.97 -12.33
N ALA A 237 6.72 -8.79 -11.04
CA ALA A 237 8.03 -9.02 -10.43
C ALA A 237 8.39 -10.52 -10.45
N ILE A 238 7.49 -11.40 -9.99
CA ILE A 238 7.68 -12.86 -10.02
C ILE A 238 7.92 -13.37 -11.44
N GLY A 239 7.21 -12.82 -12.44
CA GLY A 239 7.44 -13.14 -13.83
C GLY A 239 8.86 -12.79 -14.32
N ALA A 240 9.47 -11.73 -13.79
CA ALA A 240 10.87 -11.40 -14.08
C ALA A 240 11.84 -12.42 -13.46
N LEU A 241 11.60 -12.84 -12.22
CA LEU A 241 12.37 -13.88 -11.53
C LEU A 241 12.27 -15.23 -12.23
N TRP A 242 11.06 -15.69 -12.58
CA TRP A 242 10.84 -16.95 -13.28
C TRP A 242 11.60 -16.98 -14.62
N ARG A 243 11.51 -15.90 -15.41
CA ARG A 243 12.25 -15.77 -16.67
C ARG A 243 13.75 -15.87 -16.42
N TYR A 244 14.27 -15.13 -15.45
CA TYR A 244 15.69 -15.14 -15.13
C TYR A 244 16.19 -16.52 -14.73
N ILE A 245 15.50 -17.18 -13.79
CA ILE A 245 15.87 -18.52 -13.35
C ILE A 245 15.87 -19.50 -14.54
N GLY A 246 14.81 -19.47 -15.36
CA GLY A 246 14.69 -20.35 -16.52
C GLY A 246 15.81 -20.18 -17.56
N HIS A 247 16.29 -18.95 -17.79
CA HIS A 247 17.43 -18.70 -18.69
C HIS A 247 18.76 -19.08 -18.03
N SER A 248 18.97 -18.66 -16.78
CA SER A 248 20.19 -18.96 -16.02
C SER A 248 20.42 -20.46 -15.85
N ALA A 249 19.37 -21.24 -15.63
CA ALA A 249 19.46 -22.70 -15.53
C ALA A 249 19.84 -23.40 -16.86
N LYS A 250 19.61 -22.75 -18.01
CA LYS A 250 20.01 -23.25 -19.34
C LYS A 250 21.47 -22.87 -19.64
N GLU A 251 21.84 -21.61 -19.37
CA GLU A 251 23.19 -21.08 -19.68
C GLU A 251 24.29 -21.72 -18.85
N ASN A 252 24.01 -22.10 -17.60
CA ASN A 252 25.03 -22.60 -16.68
C ASN A 252 25.15 -24.13 -16.66
N ARG A 253 24.66 -24.85 -17.68
CA ARG A 253 24.79 -26.31 -17.74
C ARG A 253 26.20 -26.76 -18.14
N PRO A 254 26.71 -27.90 -17.60
CA PRO A 254 26.08 -28.76 -16.60
C PRO A 254 26.17 -28.17 -15.18
N LEU A 255 25.09 -28.30 -14.41
CA LEU A 255 24.96 -27.76 -13.05
C LEU A 255 25.24 -28.86 -12.00
N PRO A 256 25.92 -28.56 -10.88
CA PRO A 256 26.00 -29.45 -9.72
C PRO A 256 24.60 -29.80 -9.17
N SER A 257 24.42 -30.98 -8.56
CA SER A 257 23.13 -31.47 -8.05
C SER A 257 22.43 -30.47 -7.13
N ASP A 258 23.18 -29.86 -6.21
CA ASP A 258 22.63 -28.92 -5.22
C ASP A 258 22.07 -27.66 -5.90
N LEU A 259 22.72 -27.22 -6.98
CA LEU A 259 22.29 -26.06 -7.74
C LEU A 259 21.09 -26.39 -8.64
N VAL A 260 21.01 -27.62 -9.15
CA VAL A 260 19.80 -28.12 -9.83
C VAL A 260 18.61 -28.15 -8.86
N ALA A 261 18.79 -28.67 -7.65
CA ALA A 261 17.75 -28.70 -6.62
C ALA A 261 17.27 -27.29 -6.26
N LEU A 262 18.20 -26.34 -6.05
CA LEU A 262 17.89 -24.94 -5.79
C LEU A 262 17.04 -24.32 -6.92
N TYR A 263 17.46 -24.49 -8.19
CA TYR A 263 16.73 -23.92 -9.32
C TYR A 263 15.33 -24.51 -9.47
N ASN A 264 15.18 -25.83 -9.30
CA ASN A 264 13.88 -26.49 -9.36
C ASN A 264 12.95 -26.00 -8.25
N ALA A 265 13.46 -25.86 -7.02
CA ALA A 265 12.69 -25.32 -5.90
C ALA A 265 12.25 -23.87 -6.17
N MET A 266 13.14 -23.02 -6.66
CA MET A 266 12.80 -21.62 -6.97
C MET A 266 11.82 -21.49 -8.14
N LEU A 267 11.92 -22.35 -9.18
CA LEU A 267 10.92 -22.40 -10.25
C LEU A 267 9.55 -22.80 -9.70
N ALA A 268 9.48 -23.87 -8.91
CA ALA A 268 8.25 -24.31 -8.28
C ALA A 268 7.62 -23.23 -7.40
N ASN A 269 8.43 -22.51 -6.60
CA ASN A 269 7.96 -21.37 -5.80
C ASN A 269 7.37 -20.27 -6.68
N THR A 270 8.06 -19.85 -7.74
CA THR A 270 7.55 -18.80 -8.65
C THR A 270 6.26 -19.19 -9.36
N GLU A 271 6.09 -20.48 -9.69
CA GLU A 271 4.85 -21.00 -10.27
C GLU A 271 3.71 -21.02 -9.25
N GLY A 272 3.96 -21.54 -8.05
CA GLY A 272 3.02 -21.57 -6.94
C GLY A 272 2.52 -20.17 -6.55
N TRP A 273 3.44 -19.21 -6.42
CA TRP A 273 3.08 -17.80 -6.15
C TRP A 273 2.24 -17.19 -7.27
N ASN A 274 2.59 -17.41 -8.54
CA ASN A 274 1.81 -16.91 -9.67
C ASN A 274 0.39 -17.49 -9.70
N MET A 275 0.23 -18.78 -9.39
CA MET A 275 -1.08 -19.42 -9.27
C MET A 275 -1.89 -18.82 -8.11
N ALA A 276 -1.28 -18.67 -6.94
CA ALA A 276 -1.92 -18.11 -5.76
C ALA A 276 -2.36 -16.66 -5.96
N LEU A 277 -1.48 -15.80 -6.50
CA LEU A 277 -1.79 -14.41 -6.84
C LEU A 277 -2.88 -14.30 -7.91
N SER A 278 -2.89 -15.21 -8.88
CA SER A 278 -3.94 -15.25 -9.91
C SER A 278 -5.30 -15.65 -9.31
N LYS A 279 -5.32 -16.57 -8.33
CA LYS A 279 -6.52 -16.94 -7.57
C LYS A 279 -7.01 -15.77 -6.70
N LEU A 280 -6.09 -15.09 -6.01
CA LEU A 280 -6.40 -13.87 -5.24
C LEU A 280 -6.96 -12.77 -6.13
N SER A 281 -6.37 -12.50 -7.29
CA SER A 281 -6.86 -11.50 -8.24
C SER A 281 -8.31 -11.77 -8.66
N ARG A 282 -8.65 -13.02 -8.99
CA ARG A 282 -10.05 -13.40 -9.29
C ARG A 282 -10.99 -13.20 -8.10
N LYS A 283 -10.57 -13.58 -6.89
CA LYS A 283 -11.35 -13.34 -5.67
C LYS A 283 -11.58 -11.85 -5.42
N GLY A 284 -10.55 -11.02 -5.60
CA GLY A 284 -10.64 -9.57 -5.44
C GLY A 284 -11.63 -8.94 -6.42
N MET A 285 -11.58 -9.32 -7.70
CA MET A 285 -12.57 -8.84 -8.70
C MET A 285 -14.00 -9.27 -8.35
N ALA A 286 -14.19 -10.50 -7.86
CA ALA A 286 -15.49 -10.96 -7.39
C ALA A 286 -15.98 -10.17 -6.15
N LEU A 287 -15.07 -9.83 -5.23
CA LEU A 287 -15.37 -8.97 -4.09
C LEU A 287 -15.73 -7.55 -4.50
N GLU A 288 -15.05 -6.95 -5.48
CA GLU A 288 -15.44 -5.64 -6.01
C GLU A 288 -16.87 -5.66 -6.56
N SER A 289 -17.25 -6.73 -7.29
CA SER A 289 -18.62 -6.90 -7.76
C SER A 289 -19.63 -7.03 -6.62
N ALA A 290 -19.31 -7.83 -5.59
CA ALA A 290 -20.17 -8.00 -4.42
C ALA A 290 -20.33 -6.69 -3.61
N LEU A 291 -19.25 -5.92 -3.44
CA LEU A 291 -19.27 -4.61 -2.79
C LEU A 291 -20.14 -3.62 -3.57
N ALA A 292 -20.06 -3.62 -4.90
CA ALA A 292 -20.94 -2.80 -5.74
C ALA A 292 -22.42 -3.19 -5.58
N GLN A 293 -22.72 -4.50 -5.54
CA GLN A 293 -24.08 -4.99 -5.30
C GLN A 293 -24.61 -4.57 -3.93
N LEU A 294 -23.77 -4.67 -2.88
CA LEU A 294 -24.12 -4.20 -1.55
C LEU A 294 -24.40 -2.69 -1.54
N GLY A 295 -23.57 -1.89 -2.22
CA GLY A 295 -23.81 -0.46 -2.40
C GLY A 295 -25.15 -0.13 -3.06
N LEU A 296 -25.55 -0.88 -4.09
CA LEU A 296 -26.86 -0.71 -4.73
C LEU A 296 -28.02 -1.04 -3.78
N ALA A 297 -27.89 -2.11 -2.98
CA ALA A 297 -28.91 -2.47 -2.00
C ALA A 297 -29.09 -1.37 -0.94
N ILE A 298 -27.99 -0.79 -0.44
CA ILE A 298 -28.04 0.32 0.52
C ILE A 298 -28.71 1.55 -0.08
N ASN A 299 -28.35 1.91 -1.31
CA ASN A 299 -28.94 3.06 -2.01
C ASN A 299 -30.46 2.91 -2.14
N GLU A 300 -30.96 1.71 -2.46
CA GLU A 300 -32.40 1.45 -2.52
C GLU A 300 -33.07 1.55 -1.14
N MET A 301 -32.43 1.02 -0.09
CA MET A 301 -32.93 1.14 1.29
C MET A 301 -33.04 2.62 1.71
N GLN A 302 -31.98 3.41 1.51
CA GLN A 302 -31.96 4.84 1.82
C GLN A 302 -32.99 5.62 1.00
N ARG A 303 -33.16 5.30 -0.29
CA ARG A 303 -34.18 5.94 -1.14
C ARG A 303 -35.57 5.77 -0.55
N ARG A 304 -35.92 4.57 -0.08
CA ARG A 304 -37.23 4.28 0.54
C ARG A 304 -37.41 4.99 1.87
N ILE A 305 -36.41 4.94 2.74
CA ILE A 305 -36.40 5.67 4.02
C ILE A 305 -36.60 7.18 3.77
N GLY A 306 -35.93 7.73 2.77
CA GLY A 306 -36.07 9.13 2.38
C GLY A 306 -37.48 9.47 1.85
N VAL A 307 -38.11 8.58 1.09
CA VAL A 307 -39.50 8.75 0.63
C VAL A 307 -40.46 8.78 1.83
N ALA A 308 -40.37 7.80 2.73
CA ALA A 308 -41.21 7.73 3.93
C ALA A 308 -41.03 8.97 4.81
N SER A 309 -39.78 9.40 5.04
CA SER A 309 -39.49 10.58 5.85
C SER A 309 -40.08 11.88 5.27
N ARG A 310 -40.11 12.03 3.93
CA ARG A 310 -40.74 13.19 3.28
C ARG A 310 -42.26 13.18 3.37
N LYS A 311 -42.89 12.00 3.30
CA LYS A 311 -44.35 11.87 3.46
C LYS A 311 -44.80 12.35 4.85
N ASP A 312 -44.06 12.00 5.90
CA ASP A 312 -44.36 12.46 7.26
C ASP A 312 -44.29 13.99 7.40
N VAL A 313 -43.34 14.65 6.73
CA VAL A 313 -43.23 16.12 6.76
C VAL A 313 -44.42 16.79 6.06
N VAL A 314 -44.92 16.21 4.97
CA VAL A 314 -46.08 16.73 4.23
C VAL A 314 -47.41 16.40 4.95
N GLY A 315 -47.44 15.36 5.77
CA GLY A 315 -48.59 14.97 6.60
C GLY A 315 -48.81 15.85 7.84
N ILE A 316 -47.86 16.72 8.19
CA ILE A 316 -48.11 17.79 9.16
C ILE A 316 -48.97 18.84 8.44
N PRO A 317 -50.22 19.09 8.84
CA PRO A 317 -50.97 20.17 8.24
C PRO A 317 -50.17 21.44 8.47
N GLN A 318 -49.88 22.19 7.40
CA GLN A 318 -49.52 23.59 7.52
C GLN A 318 -50.67 24.23 8.31
N CYS A 319 -50.47 24.38 9.62
CA CYS A 319 -51.36 25.16 10.44
C CYS A 319 -51.23 26.57 9.87
N ILE A 320 -52.19 26.93 9.04
CA ILE A 320 -52.53 28.29 8.70
C ILE A 320 -52.53 29.01 10.04
N PHE A 321 -51.54 29.88 10.25
CA PHE A 321 -51.58 30.89 11.30
C PHE A 321 -52.73 31.83 10.95
N LEU A 322 -53.97 31.39 11.21
CA LEU A 322 -55.11 32.28 11.39
C LEU A 322 -54.87 32.99 12.72
N ILE A 323 -54.02 34.02 12.66
CA ILE A 323 -53.97 35.03 13.71
C ILE A 323 -55.32 35.73 13.68
N ASN A 324 -56.20 35.31 14.60
CA ASN A 324 -57.28 36.16 15.08
C ASN A 324 -56.63 37.39 15.74
N LEU A 325 -56.49 38.49 15.01
CA LEU A 325 -56.32 39.81 15.61
C LEU A 325 -57.64 40.57 15.45
N SER A 326 -58.61 40.22 16.29
CA SER A 326 -59.69 41.16 16.59
C SER A 326 -59.13 42.18 17.59
N ARG A 327 -59.19 43.44 17.17
CA ARG A 327 -58.99 44.69 17.94
C ARG A 327 -57.56 45.09 18.30
N GLY A 328 -57.03 45.99 17.45
CA GLY A 328 -56.32 47.18 17.92
C GLY A 328 -54.89 47.29 17.46
N GLY A 329 -54.64 48.12 16.45
CA GLY A 329 -53.29 48.63 16.14
C GLY A 329 -52.93 48.52 14.67
N ILE A 330 -53.08 49.63 13.95
CA ILE A 330 -52.56 49.83 12.60
C ILE A 330 -51.03 49.79 12.65
N LEU A 331 -50.39 48.96 11.82
CA LEU A 331 -49.10 49.29 11.25
C LEU A 331 -49.04 48.82 9.79
N ILE A 332 -49.04 49.80 8.90
CA ILE A 332 -48.81 49.68 7.47
C ILE A 332 -47.32 49.43 7.25
N PHE A 333 -46.93 48.41 6.46
CA PHE A 333 -45.85 48.54 5.47
C PHE A 333 -45.96 47.47 4.36
N LYS A 334 -46.51 47.95 3.23
CA LYS A 334 -46.27 47.63 1.81
C LYS A 334 -45.48 46.36 1.45
N LEU A 335 -46.20 45.39 0.87
CA LEU A 335 -45.67 44.42 -0.11
C LEU A 335 -45.33 45.15 -1.40
N GLY A 336 -44.11 44.98 -1.89
CA GLY A 336 -43.69 45.35 -3.24
C GLY A 336 -43.40 44.10 -4.06
N VAL A 337 -44.37 43.67 -4.87
CA VAL A 337 -44.15 42.84 -6.05
C VAL A 337 -44.90 43.51 -7.20
N THR A 338 -44.17 43.94 -8.23
CA THR A 338 -44.57 44.06 -9.64
C THR A 338 -43.27 44.05 -10.45
N ALA A 339 -42.96 43.02 -11.24
CA ALA A 339 -43.49 42.67 -12.57
C ALA A 339 -42.97 43.58 -13.70
N SER A 340 -42.44 42.88 -14.72
CA SER A 340 -42.00 43.20 -16.10
C SER A 340 -42.32 44.55 -16.76
N GLU A 341 -41.42 44.95 -17.67
CA GLU A 341 -41.58 45.34 -19.10
C GLU A 341 -40.23 45.99 -19.52
N SER A 342 -39.60 45.78 -20.69
CA SER A 342 -40.06 45.58 -22.06
C SER A 342 -39.07 44.72 -22.86
#